data_AF-A0A949GW21-F1
#
_entry.id   AF-A0A949GW21-F1
#
_cell.length_a   1.000
_cell.length_b   1.000
_cell.length_c   1.000
_cell.angle_alpha   90.00
_cell.angle_beta   90.00
_cell.angle_gamma   90.00
#
_symmetry.space_group_name_H-M   'P 1'
#
loop_
_entity.id
_entity.type
_entity.pdbx_description
1 polymer ?
#
loop_
_entity_poly.entity_id
_entity_poly.type
_entity_poly.pdbx_seq_one_letter_code
_entity_poly.pdbx_strand_id
1 'polypeptide(L)'
;MIESSKLASYLASRIFHDLVSPLTALMNGCSLAFDDDMGMSMRAEGEKLIKEGVAGIEAKIQFMRFAVGSQALTDDPADIHVAKSLFDKIFSIHKARLDWRVEPVGITNRQMRVLMNMTLVMMEPAARSGVVTVSVRREGASLCLEVSAAGSPGELKREVLEGLAGRQPEGGWGRGGIQPLFTRLIAEEIGYALQVRSSEAGPVLFARGPAISP
;
A
#
# COMPACT_ATOMS: atom_id res chain seq x y z
N MET A 1 -3.48 12.66 20.25
CA MET A 1 -4.36 11.89 19.35
C MET A 1 -4.81 12.83 18.25
N ILE A 2 -4.70 12.44 16.99
CA ILE A 2 -5.17 13.27 15.86
C ILE A 2 -6.70 13.36 15.91
N GLU A 3 -7.28 14.52 15.57
CA GLU A 3 -8.73 14.65 15.41
C GLU A 3 -9.23 13.84 14.21
N SER A 4 -10.40 13.20 14.31
CA SER A 4 -10.96 12.35 13.25
C SER A 4 -11.13 13.07 11.92
N SER A 5 -11.54 14.35 11.95
CA SER A 5 -11.66 15.20 10.76
C SER A 5 -10.30 15.40 10.08
N LYS A 6 -9.25 15.68 10.84
CA LYS A 6 -7.87 15.82 10.33
C LYS A 6 -7.35 14.51 9.74
N LEU A 7 -7.57 13.38 10.42
CA LEU A 7 -7.22 12.06 9.90
C LEU A 7 -7.90 11.80 8.54
N ALA A 8 -9.20 12.05 8.44
CA ALA A 8 -9.95 11.92 7.19
C ALA A 8 -9.39 12.84 6.09
N SER A 9 -9.08 14.10 6.40
CA SER A 9 -8.49 15.04 5.44
C SER A 9 -7.12 14.60 4.92
N TYR A 10 -6.23 14.11 5.79
CA TYR A 10 -4.91 13.64 5.36
C TYR A 10 -4.99 12.34 4.56
N LEU A 11 -5.89 11.42 4.91
CA LEU A 11 -6.13 10.20 4.12
C LEU A 11 -6.70 10.54 2.74
N ALA A 12 -7.66 11.46 2.66
CA ALA A 12 -8.20 11.94 1.38
C ALA A 12 -7.10 12.61 0.54
N SER A 13 -6.28 13.48 1.14
CA SER A 13 -5.15 14.11 0.47
C SER A 13 -4.15 13.09 -0.07
N ARG A 14 -3.84 12.03 0.70
CA ARG A 14 -2.97 10.94 0.26
C ARG A 14 -3.55 10.19 -0.95
N ILE A 15 -4.84 9.86 -0.92
CA ILE A 15 -5.53 9.19 -2.03
C ILE A 15 -5.45 10.04 -3.29
N PHE A 16 -5.83 11.33 -3.20
CA PHE A 16 -5.81 12.22 -4.36
C PHE A 16 -4.39 12.41 -4.90
N HIS A 17 -3.41 12.64 -4.02
CA HIS A 17 -2.01 12.74 -4.41
C HIS A 17 -1.56 11.52 -5.23
N ASP A 18 -1.89 10.31 -4.78
CA ASP A 18 -1.45 9.09 -5.46
C ASP A 18 -2.12 8.88 -6.82
N LEU A 19 -3.30 9.46 -7.05
CA LEU A 19 -4.05 9.40 -8.31
C LEU A 19 -3.66 10.51 -9.29
N VAL A 20 -3.09 11.63 -8.83
CA VAL A 20 -2.70 12.76 -9.70
C VAL A 20 -1.70 12.31 -10.77
N SER A 21 -0.64 11.58 -10.39
CA SER A 21 0.40 11.18 -11.35
C SER A 21 -0.13 10.35 -12.54
N PRO A 22 -0.87 9.24 -12.34
CA PRO A 22 -1.40 8.48 -13.47
C PRO A 22 -2.52 9.23 -14.22
N LEU A 23 -3.26 10.14 -13.56
CA LEU A 23 -4.21 11.03 -14.24
C LEU A 23 -3.51 12.01 -15.17
N THR A 24 -2.39 12.61 -14.76
CA THR A 24 -1.60 13.49 -15.62
C THR A 24 -1.03 12.72 -16.82
N ALA A 25 -0.54 11.50 -16.61
CA ALA A 25 -0.07 10.64 -17.71
C ALA A 25 -1.19 10.37 -18.73
N LEU A 26 -2.39 10.05 -18.25
CA LEU A 26 -3.58 9.86 -19.10
C LEU A 26 -3.91 11.12 -19.91
N MET A 27 -3.96 12.29 -19.26
CA MET A 27 -4.26 13.56 -19.94
C MET A 27 -3.22 13.90 -21.01
N ASN A 28 -1.94 13.77 -20.69
CA ASN A 28 -0.85 14.00 -21.64
C ASN A 28 -0.94 13.02 -22.81
N GLY A 29 -1.27 11.76 -22.53
CA GLY A 29 -1.49 10.75 -23.55
C GLY A 29 -2.61 11.12 -24.52
N CYS A 30 -3.75 11.61 -24.01
CA CYS A 30 -4.85 12.11 -24.84
C CYS A 30 -4.43 13.30 -25.72
N SER A 31 -3.69 14.25 -25.16
CA SER A 31 -3.20 15.40 -25.93
C SER A 31 -2.27 14.99 -27.07
N LEU A 32 -1.49 13.91 -26.92
CA LEU A 32 -0.63 13.42 -28.00
C LEU A 32 -1.36 12.52 -29.00
N ALA A 33 -2.24 11.64 -28.53
CA ALA A 33 -2.90 10.62 -29.36
C ALA A 33 -3.97 11.21 -30.29
N PHE A 34 -4.64 12.28 -29.84
CA PHE A 34 -5.80 12.86 -30.52
C PHE A 34 -5.54 14.24 -31.14
N ASP A 35 -4.30 14.73 -31.09
CA ASP A 35 -3.92 15.95 -31.80
C ASP A 35 -3.60 15.62 -33.26
N ASP A 36 -4.36 16.25 -34.17
CA ASP A 36 -4.27 15.92 -35.57
C ASP A 36 -2.95 16.36 -36.24
N ASP A 37 -2.29 17.36 -35.65
CA ASP A 37 -1.01 17.90 -36.11
C ASP A 37 0.17 17.02 -35.67
N MET A 38 -0.05 16.06 -34.76
CA MET A 38 0.98 15.12 -34.30
C MET A 38 1.22 13.99 -35.29
N GLY A 39 2.50 13.75 -35.61
CA GLY A 39 2.93 12.61 -36.42
C GLY A 39 2.66 11.26 -35.76
N MET A 40 2.62 10.18 -36.56
CA MET A 40 2.25 8.82 -36.12
C MET A 40 3.02 8.32 -34.89
N SER A 41 4.32 8.63 -34.78
CA SER A 41 5.13 8.20 -33.63
C SER A 41 4.70 8.86 -32.32
N MET A 42 4.32 10.15 -32.35
CA MET A 42 3.88 10.88 -31.17
C MET A 42 2.50 10.41 -30.73
N ARG A 43 1.60 10.15 -31.69
CA ARG A 43 0.29 9.58 -31.38
C ARG A 43 0.39 8.19 -30.74
N ALA A 44 1.32 7.36 -31.22
CA ALA A 44 1.58 6.04 -30.63
C ALA A 44 2.14 6.11 -29.19
N GLU A 45 3.02 7.07 -28.88
CA GLU A 45 3.44 7.32 -27.49
C GLU A 45 2.25 7.82 -26.64
N GLY A 46 1.37 8.64 -27.23
CA GLY A 46 0.12 9.05 -26.60
C GLY A 46 -0.76 7.86 -26.19
N GLU A 47 -0.98 6.91 -27.10
CA GLU A 47 -1.73 5.68 -26.79
C GLU A 47 -1.11 4.86 -25.64
N LYS A 48 0.22 4.79 -25.60
CA LYS A 48 0.94 4.11 -24.52
C LYS A 48 0.74 4.82 -23.18
N LEU A 49 0.87 6.15 -23.13
CA LEU A 49 0.61 6.95 -21.94
C LEU A 49 -0.84 6.83 -21.45
N ILE A 50 -1.81 6.74 -22.37
CA ILE A 50 -3.22 6.47 -22.03
C ILE A 50 -3.34 5.11 -21.34
N LYS A 51 -2.77 4.04 -21.93
CA LYS A 51 -2.82 2.69 -21.37
C LYS A 51 -2.17 2.63 -19.98
N GLU A 52 -1.00 3.23 -19.82
CA GLU A 52 -0.28 3.32 -18.54
C GLU A 52 -1.06 4.12 -17.50
N GLY A 53 -1.64 5.27 -17.88
CA GLY A 53 -2.46 6.11 -17.01
C GLY A 53 -3.72 5.40 -16.50
N VAL A 54 -4.46 4.74 -17.40
CA VAL A 54 -5.66 3.95 -17.04
C VAL A 54 -5.29 2.80 -16.09
N ALA A 55 -4.28 2.02 -16.42
CA ALA A 55 -3.82 0.92 -15.56
C ALA A 55 -3.37 1.43 -14.18
N GLY A 56 -2.67 2.56 -14.16
CA GLY A 56 -2.21 3.23 -12.94
C GLY A 56 -3.36 3.67 -12.02
N ILE A 57 -4.38 4.31 -12.58
CA ILE A 57 -5.58 4.74 -11.85
C ILE A 57 -6.33 3.51 -11.31
N GLU A 58 -6.58 2.53 -12.18
CA GLU A 58 -7.37 1.36 -11.84
C GLU A 58 -6.74 0.56 -10.69
N ALA A 59 -5.44 0.27 -10.79
CA ALA A 59 -4.69 -0.44 -9.77
C ALA A 59 -4.74 0.26 -8.40
N LYS A 60 -4.51 1.59 -8.39
CA LYS A 60 -4.54 2.39 -7.17
C LYS A 60 -5.93 2.45 -6.55
N ILE A 61 -6.97 2.71 -7.35
CA ILE A 61 -8.35 2.78 -6.85
C ILE A 61 -8.77 1.44 -6.23
N GLN A 62 -8.55 0.32 -6.94
CA GLN A 62 -8.96 -0.99 -6.48
C GLN A 62 -8.23 -1.38 -5.18
N PHE A 63 -6.91 -1.15 -5.09
CA PHE A 63 -6.15 -1.45 -3.89
C PHE A 63 -6.56 -0.55 -2.70
N MET A 64 -6.71 0.76 -2.92
CA MET A 64 -7.07 1.71 -1.87
C MET A 64 -8.50 1.52 -1.36
N ARG A 65 -9.42 1.07 -2.22
CA ARG A 65 -10.82 0.77 -1.83
C ARG A 65 -10.89 -0.35 -0.79
N PHE A 66 -10.00 -1.34 -0.85
CA PHE A 66 -9.90 -2.37 0.17
C PHE A 66 -9.08 -1.89 1.37
N ALA A 67 -7.90 -1.30 1.13
CA ALA A 67 -6.96 -0.93 2.20
C ALA A 67 -7.51 0.18 3.12
N VAL A 68 -8.11 1.22 2.55
CA VAL A 68 -8.56 2.41 3.30
C VAL A 68 -10.08 2.50 3.38
N GLY A 69 -10.79 1.99 2.37
CA GLY A 69 -12.25 2.04 2.30
C GLY A 69 -12.98 1.15 3.32
N SER A 70 -14.30 1.20 3.28
CA SER A 70 -15.18 0.53 4.25
C SER A 70 -15.44 -0.96 3.96
N GLN A 71 -14.91 -1.50 2.85
CA GLN A 71 -15.22 -2.87 2.41
C GLN A 71 -14.67 -3.95 3.34
N ALA A 72 -13.60 -3.66 4.07
CA ALA A 72 -12.87 -4.62 4.86
C ALA A 72 -12.96 -4.32 6.38
N LEU A 73 -14.14 -3.87 6.84
CA LEU A 73 -14.40 -3.53 8.24
C LEU A 73 -14.99 -4.68 9.08
N THR A 74 -15.31 -5.83 8.46
CA THR A 74 -15.87 -7.01 9.14
C THR A 74 -14.81 -8.09 9.37
N ASP A 75 -15.09 -9.05 10.27
CA ASP A 75 -14.25 -10.22 10.50
C ASP A 75 -14.55 -11.41 9.56
N ASP A 76 -15.36 -11.19 8.53
CA ASP A 76 -15.63 -12.23 7.54
C ASP A 76 -14.32 -12.72 6.90
N PRO A 77 -14.26 -14.00 6.47
CA PRO A 77 -13.07 -14.52 5.80
C PRO A 77 -12.71 -13.66 4.59
N ALA A 78 -11.43 -13.29 4.48
CA ALA A 78 -10.93 -12.62 3.29
C ALA A 78 -10.71 -13.63 2.16
N ASP A 79 -11.14 -13.26 0.96
CA ASP A 79 -10.79 -14.00 -0.24
C ASP A 79 -9.33 -13.71 -0.63
N ILE A 80 -8.46 -14.69 -0.40
CA ILE A 80 -7.02 -14.59 -0.65
C ILE A 80 -6.72 -14.45 -2.15
N HIS A 81 -7.53 -15.04 -3.03
CA HIS A 81 -7.35 -14.90 -4.48
C HIS A 81 -7.69 -13.49 -4.94
N VAL A 82 -8.79 -12.91 -4.44
CA VAL A 82 -9.15 -11.51 -4.69
C VAL A 82 -8.06 -10.60 -4.14
N ALA A 83 -7.61 -10.79 -2.90
CA ALA A 83 -6.51 -10.01 -2.33
C ALA A 83 -5.25 -10.11 -3.20
N LYS A 84 -4.79 -11.32 -3.53
CA LYS A 84 -3.61 -11.53 -4.39
C LYS A 84 -3.75 -10.80 -5.72
N SER A 85 -4.93 -10.81 -6.35
CA SER A 85 -5.16 -10.08 -7.61
C SER A 85 -4.98 -8.55 -7.46
N LEU A 86 -5.39 -7.98 -6.33
CA LEU A 86 -5.16 -6.56 -6.02
C LEU A 86 -3.68 -6.28 -5.80
N PHE A 87 -2.97 -7.18 -5.11
CA PHE A 87 -1.52 -7.08 -4.92
C PHE A 87 -0.77 -7.19 -6.26
N ASP A 88 -1.03 -8.22 -7.07
CA ASP A 88 -0.41 -8.38 -8.39
C ASP A 88 -0.62 -7.12 -9.25
N LYS A 89 -1.81 -6.52 -9.18
CA LYS A 89 -2.17 -5.33 -9.95
C LYS A 89 -1.51 -4.04 -9.44
N ILE A 90 -1.41 -3.83 -8.13
CA ILE A 90 -0.67 -2.64 -7.63
C ILE A 90 0.84 -2.77 -7.89
N PHE A 91 1.37 -4.00 -7.88
CA PHE A 91 2.78 -4.24 -8.18
C PHE A 91 3.10 -4.23 -9.67
N SER A 92 2.13 -4.46 -10.57
CA SER A 92 2.36 -4.33 -12.03
C SER A 92 2.68 -2.91 -12.46
N ILE A 93 2.24 -1.90 -11.69
CA ILE A 93 2.54 -0.49 -11.90
C ILE A 93 3.67 0.03 -10.98
N HIS A 94 4.26 -0.85 -10.17
CA HIS A 94 5.33 -0.50 -9.23
C HIS A 94 6.67 -1.07 -9.70
N LYS A 95 7.77 -0.41 -9.34
CA LYS A 95 9.12 -0.85 -9.74
C LYS A 95 9.63 -2.07 -8.99
N ALA A 96 9.18 -2.25 -7.74
CA ALA A 96 9.53 -3.41 -6.94
C ALA A 96 8.75 -4.65 -7.41
N ARG A 97 9.33 -5.84 -7.26
CA ARG A 97 8.63 -7.11 -7.48
C ARG A 97 7.89 -7.55 -6.22
N LEU A 98 6.75 -8.21 -6.39
CA LEU A 98 6.03 -8.87 -5.32
C LEU A 98 6.57 -10.30 -5.12
N ASP A 99 6.87 -10.66 -3.87
CA ASP A 99 7.07 -12.03 -3.42
C ASP A 99 5.93 -12.39 -2.46
N TRP A 100 4.95 -13.13 -2.95
CA TRP A 100 3.72 -13.45 -2.24
C TRP A 100 3.84 -14.78 -1.49
N ARG A 101 3.80 -14.73 -0.15
CA ARG A 101 3.94 -15.87 0.76
C ARG A 101 2.78 -15.93 1.76
N VAL A 102 1.57 -15.67 1.27
CA VAL A 102 0.33 -15.80 2.05
C VAL A 102 -0.29 -17.14 1.69
N GLU A 103 -0.20 -18.09 2.60
CA GLU A 103 -0.87 -19.38 2.50
C GLU A 103 -2.36 -19.24 2.84
N PRO A 104 -3.21 -20.26 2.57
CA PRO A 104 -4.63 -20.30 2.96
C PRO A 104 -4.85 -20.45 4.47
N VAL A 105 -4.08 -19.73 5.27
CA VAL A 105 -4.29 -19.59 6.71
C VAL A 105 -5.47 -18.65 6.88
N GLY A 106 -6.54 -19.11 7.54
CA GLY A 106 -7.76 -18.31 7.74
C GLY A 106 -7.42 -16.89 8.21
N ILE A 107 -7.66 -15.92 7.32
CA ILE A 107 -7.37 -14.50 7.50
C ILE A 107 -8.66 -13.72 7.27
N THR A 108 -8.98 -12.81 8.18
CA THR A 108 -10.20 -11.99 8.07
C THR A 108 -9.97 -10.76 7.21
N ASN A 109 -11.05 -10.14 6.75
CA ASN A 109 -10.98 -8.89 5.99
C ASN A 109 -10.21 -7.79 6.74
N ARG A 110 -10.43 -7.61 8.05
CA ARG A 110 -9.68 -6.63 8.85
C ARG A 110 -8.19 -6.95 8.94
N GLN A 111 -7.81 -8.22 9.08
CA GLN A 111 -6.39 -8.62 9.09
C GLN A 111 -5.73 -8.41 7.71
N MET A 112 -6.43 -8.73 6.62
CA MET A 112 -5.96 -8.44 5.26
C MET A 112 -5.81 -6.94 5.02
N ARG A 113 -6.73 -6.12 5.55
CA ARG A 113 -6.65 -4.65 5.51
C ARG A 113 -5.39 -4.14 6.20
N VAL A 114 -5.02 -4.69 7.36
CA VAL A 114 -3.75 -4.37 8.04
C VAL A 114 -2.56 -4.72 7.14
N LEU A 115 -2.53 -5.94 6.58
CA LEU A 115 -1.46 -6.39 5.68
C LEU A 115 -1.30 -5.49 4.44
N MET A 116 -2.41 -5.07 3.83
CA MET A 116 -2.41 -4.15 2.68
C MET A 116 -1.84 -2.78 3.04
N ASN A 117 -2.19 -2.23 4.21
CA ASN A 117 -1.65 -0.95 4.67
C ASN A 117 -0.18 -1.05 5.10
N MET A 118 0.24 -2.18 5.68
CA MET A 118 1.67 -2.47 5.90
C MET A 118 2.43 -2.46 4.57
N THR A 119 1.84 -3.04 3.52
CA THR A 119 2.43 -3.06 2.18
C THR A 119 2.57 -1.66 1.59
N LEU A 120 1.56 -0.80 1.71
CA LEU A 120 1.65 0.60 1.27
C LEU A 120 2.81 1.36 1.93
N VAL A 121 3.10 1.08 3.21
CA VAL A 121 4.26 1.64 3.93
C VAL A 121 5.58 1.10 3.36
N MET A 122 5.64 -0.20 3.06
CA MET A 122 6.87 -0.88 2.62
C MET A 122 7.17 -0.77 1.12
N MET A 123 6.21 -0.34 0.29
CA MET A 123 6.45 -0.10 -1.14
C MET A 123 7.41 1.07 -1.39
N GLU A 124 7.35 2.13 -0.58
CA GLU A 124 8.20 3.32 -0.74
C GLU A 124 9.71 3.02 -0.56
N PRO A 125 10.17 2.34 0.52
CA PRO A 125 11.58 1.97 0.64
C PRO A 125 12.04 1.01 -0.47
N ALA A 126 11.16 0.17 -1.03
CA ALA A 126 11.49 -0.79 -2.09
C ALA A 126 11.57 -0.19 -3.52
N ALA A 127 11.27 1.11 -3.71
CA ALA A 127 11.03 1.72 -5.01
C ALA A 127 12.22 1.72 -6.01
N ARG A 128 13.42 1.29 -5.60
CA ARG A 128 14.63 1.20 -6.43
C ARG A 128 14.88 -0.22 -6.97
N SER A 129 13.84 -0.85 -7.52
CA SER A 129 13.91 -2.22 -8.10
C SER A 129 14.16 -3.33 -7.08
N GLY A 130 13.62 -3.18 -5.87
CA GLY A 130 13.67 -4.16 -4.80
C GLY A 130 12.64 -5.29 -4.92
N VAL A 131 12.57 -6.11 -3.89
CA VAL A 131 11.52 -7.13 -3.70
C VAL A 131 10.73 -6.76 -2.45
N VAL A 132 9.40 -6.74 -2.54
CA VAL A 132 8.52 -6.66 -1.38
C VAL A 132 7.98 -8.06 -1.11
N THR A 133 8.39 -8.66 0.00
CA THR A 133 7.84 -9.96 0.42
C THR A 133 6.66 -9.70 1.36
N VAL A 134 5.51 -10.29 1.05
CA VAL A 134 4.28 -10.21 1.85
C VAL A 134 4.00 -11.61 2.38
N SER A 135 3.94 -11.77 3.69
CA SER A 135 3.72 -13.09 4.30
C SER A 135 2.76 -13.07 5.47
N VAL A 136 2.07 -14.20 5.65
CA VAL A 136 1.17 -14.45 6.78
C VAL A 136 1.48 -15.83 7.31
N ARG A 137 1.73 -15.94 8.61
CA ARG A 137 2.01 -17.23 9.29
C ARG A 137 1.13 -17.39 10.51
N ARG A 138 0.55 -18.57 10.67
CA ARG A 138 -0.17 -18.93 11.90
C ARG A 138 0.79 -19.52 12.92
N GLU A 139 0.77 -18.98 14.14
CA GLU A 139 1.60 -19.42 15.25
C GLU A 139 0.69 -19.71 16.47
N GLY A 140 0.13 -20.91 16.51
CA GLY A 140 -0.84 -21.32 17.53
C GLY A 140 -2.09 -20.43 17.49
N ALA A 141 -2.35 -19.71 18.58
CA ALA A 141 -3.46 -18.76 18.71
C ALA A 141 -3.15 -17.37 18.13
N SER A 142 -1.95 -17.14 17.60
CA SER A 142 -1.55 -15.89 16.96
C SER A 142 -1.52 -16.03 15.44
N LEU A 143 -1.74 -14.91 14.75
CA LEU A 143 -1.46 -14.76 13.33
C LEU A 143 -0.43 -13.63 13.18
N CYS A 144 0.64 -13.92 12.46
CA CYS A 144 1.76 -13.03 12.23
C CYS A 144 1.70 -12.52 10.78
N LEU A 145 1.61 -11.20 10.62
CA LEU A 145 1.68 -10.50 9.35
C LEU A 145 3.08 -9.91 9.22
N GLU A 146 3.72 -10.06 8.07
CA GLU A 146 5.07 -9.55 7.86
C GLU A 146 5.22 -9.05 6.42
N VAL A 147 5.74 -7.82 6.29
CA VAL A 147 6.08 -7.23 5.02
C VAL A 147 7.52 -6.73 5.06
N SER A 148 8.38 -7.24 4.19
CA SER A 148 9.76 -6.81 4.06
C SER A 148 10.01 -6.08 2.75
N ALA A 149 10.95 -5.14 2.75
CA ALA A 149 11.42 -4.45 1.55
C ALA A 149 12.91 -4.73 1.36
N ALA A 150 13.24 -5.65 0.46
CA ALA A 150 14.61 -5.99 0.10
C ALA A 150 15.14 -5.12 -1.05
N GLY A 151 16.44 -4.84 -1.09
CA GLY A 151 17.09 -4.12 -2.19
C GLY A 151 17.22 -2.62 -2.00
N SER A 152 16.90 -2.13 -0.80
CA SER A 152 17.15 -0.75 -0.37
C SER A 152 17.79 -0.82 1.01
N PRO A 153 19.13 -0.99 1.10
CA PRO A 153 19.83 -1.00 2.37
C PRO A 153 19.67 0.37 3.01
N GLY A 154 18.84 0.45 4.05
CA GLY A 154 18.52 1.69 4.74
C GLY A 154 17.38 1.53 5.73
N GLU A 155 17.40 2.35 6.77
CA GLU A 155 16.31 2.44 7.73
C GLU A 155 15.11 3.17 7.11
N LEU A 156 13.91 2.91 7.64
CA LEU A 156 12.74 3.70 7.30
C LEU A 156 13.00 5.17 7.67
N LYS A 157 12.47 6.08 6.85
CA LYS A 157 12.54 7.52 7.15
C LYS A 157 11.97 7.80 8.55
N ARG A 158 12.54 8.79 9.24
CA ARG A 158 12.11 9.18 10.59
C ARG A 158 10.60 9.46 10.71
N GLU A 159 10.02 10.16 9.74
CA GLU A 159 8.57 10.44 9.70
C GLU A 159 7.69 9.18 9.65
N VAL A 160 8.18 8.10 9.00
CA VAL A 160 7.49 6.81 8.93
C VAL A 160 7.54 6.13 10.29
N LEU A 161 8.70 6.12 10.94
CA LEU A 161 8.89 5.58 12.28
C LEU A 161 8.04 6.33 13.32
N GLU A 162 7.98 7.65 13.24
CA GLU A 162 7.14 8.50 14.10
C GLU A 162 5.65 8.18 13.88
N GLY A 163 5.21 8.07 12.63
CA GLY A 163 3.85 7.68 12.29
C GLY A 163 3.45 6.30 12.84
N LEU A 164 4.30 5.29 12.66
CA LEU A 164 4.08 3.93 13.20
C LEU A 164 4.04 3.92 14.74
N ALA A 165 4.75 4.87 15.37
CA ALA A 165 4.76 5.06 16.82
C ALA A 165 3.59 5.94 17.33
N GLY A 166 2.72 6.42 16.45
CA GLY A 166 1.61 7.31 16.82
C GLY A 166 2.06 8.73 17.23
N ARG A 167 3.28 9.12 16.90
CA ARG A 167 3.84 10.46 17.16
C ARG A 167 3.77 11.30 15.89
N GLN A 168 3.35 12.55 16.04
CA GLN A 168 3.30 13.46 14.91
C GLN A 168 4.74 13.85 14.49
N PRO A 169 5.09 13.71 13.20
CA PRO A 169 6.37 14.20 12.70
C PRO A 169 6.51 15.72 12.81
N GLU A 170 7.74 16.23 12.83
CA GLU A 170 8.03 17.67 12.91
C GLU A 170 7.35 18.48 11.79
N GLY A 171 7.27 17.92 10.57
CA GLY A 171 6.58 18.52 9.42
C GLY A 171 5.06 18.29 9.38
N GLY A 172 4.48 17.67 10.41
CA GLY A 172 3.08 17.25 10.45
C GLY A 172 2.83 15.89 9.81
N TRP A 173 1.56 15.50 9.72
CA TRP A 173 1.20 14.14 9.28
C TRP A 173 1.49 13.85 7.81
N GLY A 174 1.45 14.88 6.95
CA GLY A 174 1.97 14.87 5.58
C GLY A 174 1.72 13.58 4.78
N ARG A 175 2.57 13.34 3.77
CA ARG A 175 2.52 12.11 2.97
C ARG A 175 3.17 10.93 3.68
N GLY A 176 4.26 11.18 4.41
CA GLY A 176 5.09 10.15 5.01
C GLY A 176 4.60 9.65 6.37
N GLY A 177 3.87 10.47 7.14
CA GLY A 177 3.39 10.12 8.48
C GLY A 177 1.98 9.53 8.52
N ILE A 178 1.08 9.95 7.61
CA ILE A 178 -0.35 9.58 7.72
C ILE A 178 -0.61 8.11 7.42
N GLN A 179 0.02 7.56 6.38
CA GLN A 179 -0.14 6.15 6.01
C GLN A 179 0.30 5.23 7.15
N PRO A 180 1.52 5.39 7.72
CA PRO A 180 1.94 4.58 8.87
C PRO A 180 1.10 4.80 10.14
N LEU A 181 0.65 6.03 10.42
CA LEU A 181 -0.31 6.27 11.53
C LEU A 181 -1.59 5.46 11.32
N PHE A 182 -2.17 5.52 10.12
CA PHE A 182 -3.40 4.80 9.83
C PHE A 182 -3.20 3.28 9.94
N THR A 183 -2.10 2.74 9.41
CA THR A 183 -1.73 1.32 9.56
C THR A 183 -1.67 0.92 11.03
N ARG A 184 -1.12 1.78 11.90
CA ARG A 184 -1.09 1.55 13.36
C ARG A 184 -2.49 1.48 13.94
N LEU A 185 -3.33 2.50 13.69
CA LEU A 185 -4.67 2.59 14.26
C LEU A 185 -5.51 1.35 13.93
N ILE A 186 -5.53 0.94 12.66
CA ILE A 186 -6.32 -0.23 12.24
C ILE A 186 -5.75 -1.55 12.76
N ALA A 187 -4.45 -1.63 13.07
CA ALA A 187 -3.85 -2.78 13.70
C ALA A 187 -4.25 -2.86 15.18
N GLU A 188 -4.17 -1.74 15.90
CA GLU A 188 -4.56 -1.66 17.32
C GLU A 188 -6.05 -1.97 17.53
N GLU A 189 -6.93 -1.54 16.61
CA GLU A 189 -8.37 -1.84 16.61
C GLU A 189 -8.69 -3.34 16.66
N ILE A 190 -7.81 -4.19 16.12
CA ILE A 190 -7.98 -5.66 16.10
C ILE A 190 -6.99 -6.39 16.99
N GLY A 191 -6.32 -5.68 17.91
CA GLY A 191 -5.40 -6.27 18.89
C GLY A 191 -4.03 -6.67 18.32
N TYR A 192 -3.60 -6.04 17.22
CA TYR A 192 -2.26 -6.24 16.65
C TYR A 192 -1.30 -5.14 17.11
N ALA A 193 -0.06 -5.52 17.39
CA ALA A 193 1.03 -4.58 17.66
C ALA A 193 2.02 -4.56 16.49
N LEU A 194 2.29 -3.38 15.95
CA LEU A 194 3.29 -3.17 14.90
C LEU A 194 4.71 -3.04 15.47
N GLN A 195 5.66 -3.67 14.80
CA GLN A 195 7.09 -3.59 15.09
C GLN A 195 7.87 -3.40 13.79
N VAL A 196 8.84 -2.49 13.82
CA VAL A 196 9.83 -2.36 12.73
C VAL A 196 11.07 -3.13 13.15
N ARG A 197 11.58 -3.95 12.24
CA ARG A 197 12.86 -4.66 12.39
C ARG A 197 13.76 -4.26 11.23
N SER A 198 15.06 -4.21 11.50
CA SER A 198 16.07 -4.07 10.46
C SER A 198 16.66 -5.44 10.16
N SER A 199 16.88 -5.74 8.89
CA SER A 199 17.63 -6.90 8.42
C SER A 199 18.70 -6.45 7.44
N GLU A 200 19.67 -7.31 7.14
CA GLU A 200 20.69 -7.01 6.12
C GLU A 200 20.07 -6.73 4.73
N ALA A 201 18.93 -7.35 4.42
CA ALA A 201 18.23 -7.16 3.16
C ALA A 201 17.47 -5.83 3.08
N GLY A 202 17.08 -5.25 4.23
CA GLY A 202 16.27 -4.04 4.35
C GLY A 202 15.29 -4.07 5.52
N PRO A 203 14.39 -3.08 5.63
CA PRO A 203 13.44 -2.98 6.72
C PRO A 203 12.32 -4.03 6.61
N VAL A 204 11.81 -4.44 7.77
CA VAL A 204 10.70 -5.38 7.92
C VAL A 204 9.66 -4.76 8.84
N LEU A 205 8.41 -4.69 8.39
CA LEU A 205 7.26 -4.34 9.21
C LEU A 205 6.55 -5.62 9.62
N PHE A 206 6.47 -5.86 10.91
CA PHE A 206 5.91 -7.06 11.51
C PHE A 206 4.71 -6.69 12.38
N ALA A 207 3.63 -7.46 12.29
CA ALA A 207 2.46 -7.33 13.14
C ALA A 207 2.09 -8.71 13.70
N ARG A 208 1.92 -8.80 15.02
CA ARG A 208 1.41 -10.02 15.67
C ARG A 208 0.15 -9.68 16.45
N GLY A 209 -0.87 -10.51 16.30
CA GLY A 209 -2.12 -10.39 17.01
C GLY A 209 -2.86 -11.73 17.06
N PRO A 210 -4.11 -11.73 17.54
CA PRO A 210 -4.91 -12.95 17.63
C PRO A 210 -5.19 -13.53 16.23
N ALA A 211 -5.15 -14.86 16.15
CA ALA A 211 -5.74 -15.59 15.03
C ALA A 211 -7.27 -15.53 15.20
N ILE A 212 -7.87 -14.45 14.70
CA ILE A 212 -9.32 -14.29 14.63
C ILE A 212 -9.82 -15.34 13.64
N SER A 213 -10.47 -16.39 14.15
CA SER A 213 -11.20 -17.32 13.30
C SER A 213 -12.46 -16.61 12.82
N PRO A 214 -12.76 -16.60 11.51
CA PRO A 214 -14.04 -16.15 11.01
C PRO A 214 -15.20 -17.03 11.51
#